data_AF-A0AAE0Z0B3-F1
#
_entry.id   AF-A0AAE0Z0B3-F1
#
_cell.length_a   1.000
_cell.length_b   1.000
_cell.length_c   1.000
_cell.angle_alpha   90.00
_cell.angle_beta   90.00
_cell.angle_gamma   90.00
#
_symmetry.space_group_name_H-M   'P 1'
#
loop_
_entity.id
_entity.type
_entity.pdbx_description
1 polymer ?
#
loop_
_entity_poly.entity_id
_entity_poly.type
_entity_poly.pdbx_seq_one_letter_code
_entity_poly.pdbx_strand_id
1 'polypeptide(L)'
;MDLILDVGAEDRYSKAVSSKTPVNRFEKTLSWLHFADKIRMDKICSFLTILSDHYLQFWPPSQYINADDSKVPYCSRHRAKQFICGKPFRYGNKIWCLNTPYVYVIEMEPYQGQGPVPIKTALKMGGFIVVDLLSELPM
;
A
#
# COMPACT_ATOMS: atom_id res chain seq x y z
N MET A 1 -10.47 21.19 -2.19
CA MET A 1 -9.84 20.04 -2.88
C MET A 1 -8.54 19.74 -2.14
N ASP A 2 -8.60 19.55 -0.81
CA ASP A 2 -7.42 19.81 0.05
C ASP A 2 -7.19 18.78 1.16
N LEU A 3 -7.97 17.69 1.21
CA LEU A 3 -7.95 16.80 2.39
C LEU A 3 -6.70 15.91 2.53
N ILE A 4 -5.82 15.83 1.51
CA ILE A 4 -4.64 14.94 1.53
C ILE A 4 -3.33 15.73 1.71
N LEU A 5 -3.31 17.02 1.38
CA LEU A 5 -2.14 17.88 1.64
C LEU A 5 -2.10 18.42 3.08
N ASP A 6 -3.17 18.23 3.85
CA ASP A 6 -3.30 18.75 5.21
C ASP A 6 -2.69 17.84 6.29
N VAL A 7 -2.31 16.60 5.93
CA VAL A 7 -1.71 15.61 6.87
C VAL A 7 -0.33 16.04 7.41
N GLY A 8 0.17 17.22 7.04
CA GLY A 8 1.37 17.80 7.62
C GLY A 8 1.39 19.32 7.68
N ALA A 9 0.27 20.01 7.45
CA ALA A 9 0.24 21.47 7.49
C ALA A 9 0.53 22.00 8.91
N GLU A 10 0.00 21.31 9.93
CA GLU A 10 0.24 21.63 11.34
C GLU A 10 1.72 21.41 11.74
N ASP A 11 2.38 20.42 11.15
CA ASP A 11 3.76 20.05 11.47
C ASP A 11 4.83 20.90 10.76
N ARG A 12 4.46 21.63 9.69
CA ARG A 12 5.43 22.45 8.90
C ARG A 12 6.18 23.46 9.73
N TYR A 13 5.56 23.98 10.79
CA TYR A 13 6.15 24.99 11.67
C TYR A 13 6.58 24.43 13.03
N SER A 14 6.42 23.12 13.24
CA SER A 14 6.94 22.46 14.44
C SER A 14 8.46 22.67 14.53
N LYS A 15 8.95 23.09 15.70
CA LYS A 15 10.40 23.24 15.95
C LYS A 15 11.16 21.92 15.73
N ALA A 16 10.50 20.78 15.95
CA ALA A 16 11.10 19.46 15.73
C ALA A 16 11.36 19.17 14.25
N VAL A 17 10.51 19.67 13.34
CA VAL A 17 10.57 19.43 11.90
C VAL A 17 11.37 20.53 11.19
N SER A 18 11.03 21.80 11.47
CA SER A 18 11.65 22.98 10.84
C SER A 18 13.16 23.10 11.11
N SER A 19 13.65 22.55 12.23
CA SER A 19 15.09 22.53 12.55
C SER A 19 15.90 21.50 11.74
N LYS A 20 15.24 20.54 11.08
CA LYS A 20 15.90 19.44 10.36
C LYS A 20 16.05 19.69 8.88
N THR A 21 15.03 20.25 8.23
CA THR A 21 15.08 20.55 6.80
C THR A 21 14.21 21.76 6.45
N PRO A 22 14.68 22.67 5.58
CA PRO A 22 13.83 23.74 5.06
C PRO A 22 12.64 23.17 4.28
N VAL A 23 11.46 23.77 4.42
CA VAL A 23 10.21 23.32 3.77
C VAL A 23 10.38 23.21 2.25
N ASN A 24 10.92 24.24 1.60
CA ASN A 24 11.14 24.23 0.14
C ASN A 24 12.09 23.11 -0.30
N ARG A 25 13.09 22.76 0.53
CA ARG A 25 14.00 21.64 0.24
C ARG A 25 13.26 20.32 0.35
N PHE A 26 12.47 20.15 1.41
CA PHE A 26 11.68 18.95 1.64
C PHE A 26 10.67 18.69 0.52
N GLU A 27 9.87 19.69 0.15
CA GLU A 27 8.90 19.60 -0.94
C GLU A 27 9.59 19.26 -2.28
N LYS A 28 10.73 19.88 -2.55
CA LYS A 28 11.53 19.60 -3.75
C LYS A 28 12.07 18.17 -3.76
N THR A 29 12.58 17.68 -2.63
CA THR A 29 13.02 16.29 -2.50
C THR A 29 11.86 15.31 -2.70
N LEU A 30 10.70 15.55 -2.11
CA LEU A 30 9.51 14.71 -2.31
C LEU A 30 9.06 14.69 -3.78
N SER A 31 9.17 15.81 -4.50
CA SER A 31 8.80 15.88 -5.92
C SER A 31 9.69 15.02 -6.83
N TRP A 32 10.89 14.68 -6.38
CA TRP A 32 11.87 13.86 -7.10
C TRP A 32 11.95 12.41 -6.60
N LEU A 33 11.16 12.07 -5.58
CA LEU A 33 11.19 10.73 -5.01
C LEU A 33 10.64 9.73 -6.03
N HIS A 34 11.51 8.81 -6.46
CA HIS A 34 11.20 7.77 -7.43
C HIS A 34 11.76 6.44 -6.96
N PHE A 35 10.90 5.42 -6.90
CA PHE A 35 11.27 4.09 -6.41
C PHE A 35 11.62 3.09 -7.51
N ALA A 36 11.28 3.38 -8.78
CA ALA A 36 11.72 2.60 -9.92
C ALA A 36 11.74 3.43 -11.21
N ASP A 37 12.51 2.96 -12.19
CA ASP A 37 12.62 3.55 -13.54
C ASP A 37 11.43 3.23 -14.46
N LYS A 38 10.48 2.40 -14.01
CA LYS A 38 9.30 1.99 -14.78
C LYS A 38 8.24 3.10 -14.86
N ILE A 39 7.44 3.15 -15.92
CA ILE A 39 6.51 4.28 -16.19
C ILE A 39 5.16 4.14 -15.44
N ARG A 40 4.83 2.98 -14.84
CA ARG A 40 3.50 2.65 -14.28
C ARG A 40 3.53 2.34 -12.76
N MET A 41 2.40 1.88 -12.19
CA MET A 41 2.26 1.47 -10.76
C MET A 41 3.34 0.51 -10.28
N ASP A 42 3.99 -0.16 -11.21
CA ASP A 42 5.20 -0.96 -11.06
C ASP A 42 6.27 -0.27 -10.18
N LYS A 43 6.31 1.07 -10.14
CA LYS A 43 7.22 1.83 -9.25
C LYS A 43 7.00 1.52 -7.78
N ILE A 44 5.74 1.52 -7.34
CA ILE A 44 5.40 1.27 -5.94
C ILE A 44 5.38 -0.23 -5.67
N CYS A 45 4.92 -1.04 -6.64
CA CYS A 45 4.91 -2.49 -6.48
C CYS A 45 6.31 -3.05 -6.19
N SER A 46 7.35 -2.65 -6.95
CA SER A 46 8.72 -3.11 -6.68
C SER A 46 9.23 -2.70 -5.30
N PHE A 47 8.87 -1.51 -4.83
CA PHE A 47 9.22 -1.07 -3.47
C PHE A 47 8.49 -1.87 -2.39
N LEU A 48 7.21 -2.15 -2.60
CA LEU A 48 6.42 -2.94 -1.66
C LEU A 48 6.89 -4.40 -1.61
N THR A 49 7.28 -5.00 -2.73
CA THR A 49 7.90 -6.34 -2.75
C THR A 49 9.14 -6.37 -1.87
N ILE A 50 10.04 -5.39 -1.98
CA ILE A 50 11.24 -5.31 -1.12
C ILE A 50 10.85 -5.22 0.37
N LEU A 51 9.79 -4.48 0.70
CA LEU A 51 9.30 -4.39 2.08
C LEU A 51 8.68 -5.70 2.54
N SER A 52 7.86 -6.35 1.72
CA SER A 52 7.27 -7.66 2.03
C SER A 52 8.33 -8.72 2.26
N ASP A 53 9.36 -8.80 1.40
CA ASP A 53 10.49 -9.73 1.56
C ASP A 53 11.14 -9.55 2.95
N HIS A 54 11.36 -8.30 3.35
CA HIS A 54 11.90 -7.98 4.65
C HIS A 54 10.91 -8.30 5.78
N TYR A 55 9.62 -8.02 5.61
CA TYR A 55 8.61 -8.34 6.62
C TYR A 55 8.46 -9.85 6.83
N LEU A 56 8.52 -10.63 5.77
CA LEU A 56 8.50 -12.08 5.84
C LEU A 56 9.73 -12.62 6.59
N GLN A 57 10.91 -12.05 6.35
CA GLN A 57 12.14 -12.45 7.05
C GLN A 57 12.06 -12.29 8.58
N PHE A 58 11.38 -11.24 9.05
CA PHE A 58 11.26 -10.93 10.49
C PHE A 58 9.88 -11.29 11.06
N TRP A 59 9.06 -12.01 10.30
CA TRP A 59 7.70 -12.34 10.71
C TRP A 59 7.69 -13.29 11.92
N PRO A 60 7.02 -12.92 13.03
CA PRO A 60 6.81 -13.85 14.14
C PRO A 60 5.77 -14.92 13.74
N PRO A 61 6.13 -16.22 13.72
CA PRO A 61 5.19 -17.27 13.34
C PRO A 61 3.93 -17.23 14.20
N SER A 62 2.78 -17.34 13.55
CA SER A 62 1.48 -17.35 14.22
C SER A 62 0.62 -18.49 13.70
N GLN A 63 -0.15 -19.10 14.60
CA GLN A 63 -1.14 -20.13 14.24
C GLN A 63 -2.27 -19.56 13.37
N TYR A 64 -2.56 -18.27 13.50
CA TYR A 64 -3.65 -17.60 12.80
C TYR A 64 -3.10 -16.51 11.92
N ILE A 65 -3.70 -16.35 10.75
CA ILE A 65 -3.35 -15.32 9.77
C ILE A 65 -4.66 -14.75 9.21
N ASN A 66 -4.66 -13.45 8.96
CA ASN A 66 -5.78 -12.70 8.43
C ASN A 66 -5.42 -12.18 7.04
N ALA A 67 -6.31 -12.37 6.08
CA ALA A 67 -6.20 -11.78 4.75
C ALA A 67 -7.36 -10.80 4.56
N ASP A 68 -7.06 -9.54 4.32
CA ASP A 68 -8.07 -8.50 4.11
C ASP A 68 -7.52 -7.38 3.21
N ASP A 69 -8.35 -6.38 2.91
CA ASP A 69 -7.92 -5.19 2.20
C ASP A 69 -7.79 -3.95 3.07
N SER A 70 -6.66 -3.27 2.89
CA SER A 70 -6.44 -1.92 3.38
C SER A 70 -6.66 -0.89 2.28
N LYS A 71 -7.12 0.29 2.66
CA LYS A 71 -7.28 1.42 1.75
C LYS A 71 -6.38 2.56 2.11
N VAL A 72 -5.66 3.04 1.11
CA VAL A 72 -4.84 4.24 1.19
C VAL A 72 -5.61 5.39 0.52
N PRO A 73 -6.05 6.40 1.27
CA PRO A 73 -6.76 7.54 0.73
C PRO A 73 -5.95 8.23 -0.38
N TYR A 74 -6.57 8.40 -1.54
CA TYR A 74 -5.93 9.03 -2.69
C TYR A 74 -6.97 9.62 -3.63
N CYS A 75 -7.00 10.95 -3.75
CA CYS A 75 -8.03 11.66 -4.53
C CYS A 75 -7.58 11.99 -5.96
N SER A 76 -6.28 11.98 -6.25
CA SER A 76 -5.74 12.36 -7.56
C SER A 76 -6.05 11.35 -8.67
N ARG A 77 -5.70 11.67 -9.92
CA ARG A 77 -6.03 10.86 -11.09
C ARG A 77 -5.14 9.61 -11.16
N HIS A 78 -5.74 8.45 -10.90
CA HIS A 78 -5.08 7.17 -11.07
C HIS A 78 -6.09 6.10 -11.51
N ARG A 79 -5.68 5.17 -12.36
CA ARG A 79 -6.57 4.17 -12.98
C ARG A 79 -7.03 3.08 -12.01
N ALA A 80 -6.18 2.68 -11.07
CA ALA A 80 -6.50 1.64 -10.09
C ALA A 80 -7.24 2.16 -8.85
N LYS A 81 -7.54 3.47 -8.80
CA LYS A 81 -8.27 4.09 -7.70
C LYS A 81 -9.70 3.55 -7.66
N GLN A 82 -10.14 3.11 -6.48
CA GLN A 82 -11.49 2.61 -6.26
C GLN A 82 -12.35 3.63 -5.54
N PHE A 83 -13.64 3.64 -5.88
CA PHE A 83 -14.68 4.33 -5.12
C PHE A 83 -15.48 3.31 -4.32
N ILE A 84 -15.63 3.53 -3.02
CA ILE A 84 -16.51 2.70 -2.18
C ILE A 84 -17.46 3.59 -1.39
N CYS A 85 -18.75 3.41 -1.65
CA CYS A 85 -19.81 4.11 -0.95
C CYS A 85 -19.86 3.71 0.54
N GLY A 86 -20.18 4.64 1.43
CA GLY A 86 -20.36 4.38 2.87
C GLY A 86 -19.08 4.29 3.71
N LYS A 87 -17.88 4.41 3.12
CA LYS A 87 -16.63 4.52 3.88
C LYS A 87 -16.25 5.99 4.13
N PRO A 88 -15.59 6.32 5.26
CA PRO A 88 -15.13 7.68 5.56
C PRO A 88 -14.27 8.27 4.43
N PHE A 89 -13.32 7.48 3.93
CA PHE A 89 -12.55 7.78 2.72
C PHE A 89 -13.14 7.04 1.53
N ARG A 90 -13.87 7.78 0.69
CA ARG A 90 -14.60 7.20 -0.46
C ARG A 90 -13.69 6.83 -1.63
N TYR A 91 -12.55 7.49 -1.77
CA TYR A 91 -11.60 7.29 -2.86
C TYR A 91 -10.24 6.88 -2.32
N GLY A 92 -9.67 5.82 -2.87
CA GLY A 92 -8.33 5.38 -2.51
C GLY A 92 -7.80 4.27 -3.39
N ASN A 93 -6.51 3.98 -3.23
CA ASN A 93 -5.94 2.75 -3.75
C ASN A 93 -6.17 1.65 -2.73
N LYS A 94 -6.48 0.46 -3.23
CA LYS A 94 -6.66 -0.75 -2.41
C LYS A 94 -5.35 -1.53 -2.40
N ILE A 95 -5.00 -2.07 -1.24
CA ILE A 95 -3.86 -2.98 -1.05
C ILE A 95 -4.41 -4.19 -0.32
N TRP A 96 -4.14 -5.38 -0.85
CA TRP A 96 -4.40 -6.63 -0.15
C TRP A 96 -3.28 -6.86 0.85
N CYS A 97 -3.61 -7.27 2.06
CA CYS A 97 -2.65 -7.45 3.12
C CYS A 97 -2.84 -8.81 3.78
N LEU A 98 -1.73 -9.51 4.00
CA LEU A 98 -1.66 -10.70 4.82
C LEU A 98 -1.05 -10.33 6.17
N ASN A 99 -1.80 -10.52 7.25
CA ASN A 99 -1.44 -10.01 8.56
C ASN A 99 -1.57 -11.07 9.65
N THR A 100 -0.83 -10.91 10.75
CA THR A 100 -1.10 -11.65 11.99
C THR A 100 -2.26 -11.04 12.76
N PRO A 101 -2.86 -11.77 13.72
CA PRO A 101 -3.82 -11.23 14.68
C PRO A 101 -3.28 -10.04 15.49
N TYR A 102 -1.96 -9.94 15.63
CA TYR A 102 -1.27 -8.87 16.35
C TYR A 102 -0.86 -7.71 15.43
N VAL A 103 -1.49 -7.59 14.26
CA VAL A 103 -1.35 -6.45 13.34
C VAL A 103 0.06 -6.35 12.70
N TYR A 104 0.81 -7.45 12.69
CA TYR A 104 2.04 -7.52 11.89
C TYR A 104 1.67 -7.80 10.44
N VAL A 105 2.14 -6.98 9.50
CA VAL A 105 1.95 -7.18 8.07
C VAL A 105 3.06 -8.08 7.54
N ILE A 106 2.67 -9.15 6.86
CA ILE A 106 3.56 -10.16 6.28
C ILE A 106 3.78 -9.86 4.80
N GLU A 107 2.68 -9.70 4.05
CA GLU A 107 2.68 -9.51 2.60
C GLU A 107 1.69 -8.40 2.22
N MET A 108 2.01 -7.66 1.16
CA MET A 108 1.19 -6.56 0.64
C MET A 108 1.17 -6.55 -0.89
N GLU A 109 -0.02 -6.70 -1.45
CA GLU A 109 -0.21 -6.64 -2.90
C GLU A 109 -1.14 -5.49 -3.30
N PRO A 110 -0.63 -4.44 -4.00
CA PRO A 110 -1.47 -3.37 -4.52
C PRO A 110 -2.47 -3.86 -5.56
N TYR A 111 -3.74 -3.50 -5.40
CA TYR A 111 -4.73 -3.73 -6.43
C TYR A 111 -4.46 -2.82 -7.63
N GLN A 112 -4.24 -3.41 -8.81
CA GLN A 112 -3.89 -2.68 -10.03
C GLN A 112 -5.07 -2.43 -10.99
N GLY A 113 -6.29 -2.83 -10.62
CA GLY A 113 -7.47 -2.74 -11.49
C GLY A 113 -7.81 -4.09 -12.13
N GLN A 114 -8.06 -4.09 -13.44
CA GLN A 114 -8.24 -5.32 -14.22
C GLN A 114 -6.86 -5.94 -14.50
N GLY A 115 -6.37 -6.74 -13.55
CA GLY A 115 -5.27 -7.66 -13.78
C GLY A 115 -5.73 -8.88 -14.59
N PRO A 116 -4.80 -9.71 -15.10
CA PRO A 116 -5.17 -11.00 -15.67
C PRO A 116 -5.82 -11.81 -14.55
N VAL A 117 -7.15 -11.99 -14.62
CA VAL A 117 -7.82 -13.04 -13.84
C VAL A 117 -7.19 -14.33 -14.33
N PRO A 118 -6.45 -15.10 -13.52
CA PRO A 118 -5.91 -16.35 -14.00
C PRO A 118 -7.11 -17.23 -14.39
N ILE A 119 -7.12 -17.64 -15.65
CA ILE A 119 -8.19 -18.38 -16.34
C ILE A 119 -8.42 -19.79 -15.73
N LYS A 120 -7.90 -20.10 -14.53
CA LYS A 120 -7.74 -21.47 -14.02
C LYS A 120 -8.03 -21.70 -12.54
N THR A 121 -8.96 -20.97 -11.94
CA THR A 121 -9.44 -21.34 -10.60
C THR A 121 -10.96 -21.30 -10.55
N ALA A 122 -11.57 -22.33 -9.95
CA ALA A 122 -12.98 -22.32 -9.56
C ALA A 122 -13.31 -21.19 -8.56
N LEU A 123 -12.28 -20.54 -8.02
CA LEU A 123 -12.34 -19.45 -7.07
C LEU A 123 -12.44 -18.10 -7.81
N LYS A 124 -13.37 -17.26 -7.35
CA LYS A 124 -13.43 -15.83 -7.76
C LYS A 124 -12.21 -15.09 -7.21
N MET A 125 -12.05 -13.80 -7.60
CA MET A 125 -10.94 -12.93 -7.18
C MET A 125 -10.60 -13.00 -5.68
N GLY A 126 -11.60 -13.03 -4.80
CA GLY A 126 -11.36 -13.11 -3.35
C GLY A 126 -10.72 -14.42 -2.89
N GLY A 127 -11.04 -15.55 -3.53
CA GLY A 127 -10.38 -16.82 -3.21
C GLY A 127 -8.99 -16.90 -3.85
N PHE A 128 -8.84 -16.36 -5.06
CA PHE A 128 -7.55 -16.30 -5.74
C PHE A 128 -6.53 -15.51 -4.91
N ILE A 129 -6.87 -14.28 -4.49
CA ILE A 129 -5.93 -13.42 -3.76
C ILE A 129 -5.50 -14.02 -2.42
N VAL A 130 -6.40 -14.73 -1.74
CA VAL A 130 -6.05 -15.41 -0.47
C VAL A 130 -5.04 -16.52 -0.72
N VAL A 131 -5.24 -17.32 -1.77
CA VAL A 131 -4.29 -18.39 -2.13
C VAL A 131 -2.95 -17.80 -2.57
N ASP A 132 -2.96 -16.71 -3.34
CA ASP A 132 -1.77 -16.02 -3.83
C ASP A 132 -0.93 -15.49 -2.65
N LEU A 133 -1.54 -14.72 -1.76
CA LEU A 133 -0.89 -14.20 -0.56
C LEU A 133 -0.34 -15.31 0.35
N LEU A 134 -1.07 -16.41 0.51
CA LEU A 134 -0.62 -17.54 1.35
C LEU A 134 0.54 -18.32 0.71
N SER A 135 0.68 -18.28 -0.61
CA SER A 135 1.74 -19.00 -1.32
C SER A 135 3.14 -18.44 -1.05
N GLU A 136 3.22 -17.19 -0.57
CA GLU A 136 4.47 -16.52 -0.18
C GLU A 136 5.00 -17.00 1.18
N LEU A 137 4.19 -17.70 1.98
CA LEU A 137 4.63 -18.21 3.26
C LEU A 137 5.56 -19.42 3.06
N PRO A 138 6.73 -19.47 3.74
CA PRO A 138 7.56 -20.66 3.72
C PRO A 138 6.80 -21.80 4.41
N MET A 139 6.42 -22.82 3.62
CA MET A 139 5.81 -24.05 4.13
C MET A 139 6.80 -24.93 4.88
#